data_AF-A0A3B5B9Z6-F1
#
_entry.id   AF-A0A3B5B9Z6-F1
#
_cell.length_a   1.000
_cell.length_b   1.000
_cell.length_c   1.000
_cell.angle_alpha   90.00
_cell.angle_beta   90.00
_cell.angle_gamma   90.00
#
_symmetry.space_group_name_H-M   'P 1'
#
loop_
_entity.id
_entity.type
_entity.pdbx_description
1 polymer ?
#
loop_
_entity_poly.entity_id
_entity_poly.type
_entity_poly.pdbx_seq_one_letter_code
_entity_poly.pdbx_strand_id
1 'polypeptide(L)'
;MFIGHRTVTQTVDSKTATLQTNALSCPEHQEGFDGSCYEFVGLQRSFLSAQGWCEQGGGHLAFILNDEMQQFLQKHLQPETDWWLGLAPAAPNLTLDSTSTEGFKNTAC
;
A
#
# COMPACT_ATOMS: atom_id res chain seq x y z
N MET A 1 -7.78 5.09 10.37
CA MET A 1 -6.35 4.68 10.35
C MET A 1 -5.88 4.61 8.91
N PHE A 2 -4.62 4.27 8.62
CA PHE A 2 -4.13 4.15 7.24
C PHE A 2 -2.99 3.16 7.09
N ILE A 3 -2.82 2.63 5.88
CA ILE A 3 -1.80 1.64 5.56
C ILE A 3 -0.83 2.21 4.54
N GLY A 4 0.44 2.34 4.93
CA GLY A 4 1.53 2.71 4.03
C GLY A 4 2.08 1.48 3.31
N HIS A 5 2.55 1.69 2.08
CA HIS A 5 3.25 0.69 1.28
C HIS A 5 4.52 1.32 0.70
N ARG A 6 5.61 0.57 0.71
CA ARG A 6 6.78 0.86 -0.11
C ARG A 6 7.38 -0.44 -0.67
N THR A 7 7.84 -0.38 -1.91
CA THR A 7 8.56 -1.49 -2.55
C THR A 7 10.01 -1.50 -2.08
N VAL A 8 10.54 -2.67 -1.74
CA VAL A 8 11.96 -2.82 -1.40
C VAL A 8 12.74 -2.86 -2.71
N THR A 9 13.52 -1.82 -3.00
CA THR A 9 14.43 -1.84 -4.16
C THR A 9 15.75 -2.49 -3.78
N GLN A 10 16.15 -3.52 -4.52
CA GLN A 10 17.47 -4.12 -4.37
C GLN A 10 18.52 -3.19 -5.00
N THR A 11 19.26 -2.44 -4.18
CA THR A 11 20.47 -1.75 -4.66
C THR A 11 21.63 -2.74 -4.70
N VAL A 12 21.92 -3.26 -5.89
CA VAL A 12 23.11 -4.07 -6.15
C VAL A 12 24.35 -3.17 -6.25
N ASP A 13 24.92 -2.78 -5.12
CA ASP A 13 26.16 -1.99 -5.12
C ASP A 13 27.35 -2.86 -5.56
N SER A 14 27.78 -2.66 -6.80
CA SER A 14 28.81 -3.47 -7.49
C SER A 14 30.25 -3.27 -6.99
N LYS A 15 30.47 -2.66 -5.81
CA LYS A 15 31.84 -2.29 -5.37
C LYS A 15 32.27 -2.77 -3.99
N THR A 16 31.42 -3.42 -3.20
CA THR A 16 31.89 -4.08 -1.97
C THR A 16 30.97 -5.25 -1.64
N ALA A 17 31.53 -6.47 -1.59
CA ALA A 17 30.85 -7.66 -1.10
C ALA A 17 30.70 -7.59 0.44
N THR A 18 29.89 -6.65 0.91
CA THR A 18 29.28 -6.67 2.23
C THR A 18 27.79 -6.62 1.97
N LEU A 19 27.11 -7.76 2.13
CA LEU A 19 25.65 -7.83 2.16
C LEU A 19 25.16 -6.72 3.09
N GLN A 20 24.58 -5.67 2.53
CA GLN A 20 23.84 -4.69 3.30
C GLN A 20 22.53 -5.36 3.67
N THR A 21 22.62 -6.29 4.65
CA THR A 21 21.53 -7.13 5.13
C THR A 21 20.33 -6.29 5.64
N ASN A 22 20.55 -5.00 5.87
CA ASN A 22 19.54 -4.03 6.28
C ASN A 22 18.69 -3.44 5.15
N ALA A 23 19.04 -3.65 3.88
CA ALA A 23 18.23 -3.15 2.74
C ALA A 23 17.19 -4.16 2.23
N LEU A 24 17.22 -5.41 2.72
CA LEU A 24 16.35 -6.49 2.28
C LEU A 24 15.17 -6.76 3.23
N SER A 25 15.25 -6.29 4.47
CA SER A 25 14.23 -6.50 5.50
C SER A 25 13.42 -5.23 5.74
N CYS A 26 12.12 -5.39 6.01
CA CYS A 26 11.31 -4.27 6.47
C CYS A 26 11.84 -3.75 7.82
N PRO A 27 11.85 -2.42 8.05
CA PRO A 27 12.13 -1.80 9.33
C PRO A 27 11.20 -2.33 10.42
N GLU A 28 11.59 -2.08 11.65
CA GLU A 28 10.80 -2.40 12.83
C GLU A 28 9.38 -1.79 12.71
N HIS A 29 8.36 -2.55 13.11
CA HIS A 29 6.93 -2.21 13.01
C HIS A 29 6.33 -2.20 11.60
N GLN A 30 6.99 -2.84 10.64
CA GLN A 30 6.45 -3.05 9.31
C GLN A 30 6.41 -4.52 8.93
N GLU A 31 5.38 -4.88 8.19
CA GLU A 31 5.13 -6.25 7.76
C GLU A 31 5.58 -6.42 6.31
N GLY A 32 6.37 -7.47 6.07
CA GLY A 32 6.87 -7.81 4.75
C GLY A 32 5.88 -8.70 3.99
N PHE A 33 5.52 -8.31 2.78
CA PHE A 33 4.71 -9.13 1.88
C PHE A 33 5.06 -8.83 0.43
N ASP A 34 5.26 -9.88 -0.37
CA ASP A 34 5.53 -9.83 -1.81
C ASP A 34 6.62 -8.81 -2.24
N GLY A 35 7.77 -8.85 -1.57
CA GLY A 35 8.90 -7.95 -1.86
C GLY A 35 8.67 -6.48 -1.49
N SER A 36 7.63 -6.21 -0.70
CA SER A 36 7.24 -4.89 -0.26
C SER A 36 7.05 -4.84 1.25
N CYS A 37 7.05 -3.63 1.81
CA CYS A 37 6.84 -3.39 3.23
C CYS A 37 5.57 -2.57 3.45
N TYR A 38 4.81 -2.98 4.45
CA TYR A 38 3.54 -2.38 4.81
C TYR A 38 3.56 -1.86 6.24
N GLU A 39 3.05 -0.66 6.44
CA GLU A 39 3.00 0.01 7.73
C GLU A 39 1.56 0.30 8.13
N PHE A 40 1.14 -0.22 9.28
CA PHE A 40 -0.21 -0.05 9.80
C PHE A 40 -0.25 1.10 10.81
N VAL A 41 -0.63 2.29 10.34
CA VAL A 41 -0.56 3.50 11.17
C VAL A 41 -1.89 3.76 11.87
N GLY A 42 -1.88 3.61 13.19
CA GLY A 42 -3.00 3.87 14.10
C GLY A 42 -3.30 5.35 14.34
N LEU A 43 -2.89 6.27 13.46
CA LEU A 43 -3.19 7.70 13.56
C LEU A 43 -4.39 8.04 12.67
N GLN A 44 -5.37 8.76 13.24
CA GLN A 44 -6.49 9.26 12.46
C GLN A 44 -6.06 10.49 11.65
N ARG A 45 -6.14 10.37 10.33
CA ARG A 45 -5.81 11.44 9.37
C ARG A 45 -6.86 11.46 8.27
N SER A 46 -7.05 12.60 7.62
CA SER A 46 -7.74 12.65 6.32
C SER A 46 -6.96 11.86 5.28
N PHE A 47 -7.63 11.34 4.24
CA PHE A 47 -6.99 10.65 3.12
C PHE A 47 -5.73 11.37 2.58
N LEU A 48 -5.85 12.66 2.23
CA LEU A 48 -4.72 13.42 1.66
C LEU A 48 -3.53 13.55 2.63
N SER A 49 -3.80 13.76 3.91
CA SER A 49 -2.74 13.80 4.94
C SER A 49 -2.09 12.43 5.15
N ALA A 50 -2.85 11.33 5.03
CA ALA A 50 -2.30 9.98 5.11
C ALA A 50 -1.44 9.63 3.89
N GLN A 51 -1.87 10.04 2.69
CA GLN A 51 -1.08 9.91 1.46
C GLN A 51 0.25 10.66 1.59
N GLY A 52 0.21 11.94 1.99
CA GLY A 52 1.42 12.74 2.18
C GLY A 52 2.37 12.18 3.23
N TRP A 53 1.85 11.55 4.29
CA TRP A 53 2.67 10.83 5.27
C TRP A 53 3.44 9.67 4.63
N CYS A 54 2.76 8.86 3.84
CA CYS A 54 3.38 7.71 3.17
C CYS A 54 4.42 8.16 2.13
N GLU A 55 4.11 9.22 1.38
CA GLU A 55 5.03 9.83 0.40
C GLU A 55 6.30 10.39 1.06
N GLN A 56 6.17 11.02 2.23
CA GLN A 56 7.32 11.48 3.00
C GLN A 56 8.23 10.32 3.43
N GLY A 57 7.66 9.14 3.66
CA GLY A 57 8.38 7.89 3.94
C GLY A 57 8.93 7.15 2.71
N GLY A 58 8.81 7.73 1.51
CA GLY A 58 9.26 7.12 0.25
C GLY A 58 8.31 6.05 -0.30
N GLY A 59 7.04 6.05 0.13
CA GLY A 59 6.01 5.13 -0.30
C GLY A 59 4.73 5.85 -0.72
N HIS A 60 3.61 5.15 -0.59
CA HIS A 60 2.27 5.68 -0.83
C HIS A 60 1.25 4.87 -0.01
N LEU A 61 -0.02 5.26 0.03
CA LEU A 61 -1.05 4.39 0.60
C LEU A 61 -1.09 3.04 -0.12
N ALA A 62 -1.35 1.95 0.62
CA ALA A 62 -1.39 0.61 0.07
C ALA A 62 -2.59 0.40 -0.87
N PHE A 63 -2.38 -0.37 -1.94
CA PHE A 63 -3.44 -0.78 -2.87
C PHE A 63 -3.78 -2.25 -2.68
N ILE A 64 -5.04 -2.61 -2.91
CA ILE A 64 -5.46 -4.02 -3.03
C ILE A 64 -5.44 -4.35 -4.51
N LEU A 65 -4.48 -5.19 -4.92
CA LEU A 65 -4.28 -5.56 -6.33
C LEU A 65 -4.77 -6.99 -6.63
N ASN A 66 -4.85 -7.85 -5.61
CA ASN A 66 -5.28 -9.25 -5.72
C ASN A 66 -5.82 -9.76 -4.36
N ASP A 67 -6.39 -10.97 -4.38
CA ASP A 67 -7.00 -11.60 -3.21
C ASP A 67 -5.97 -11.93 -2.13
N GLU A 68 -4.74 -12.30 -2.51
CA GLU A 68 -3.65 -12.59 -1.58
C GLU A 68 -3.28 -11.36 -0.76
N MET A 69 -3.21 -10.20 -1.41
CA MET A 69 -2.97 -8.92 -0.76
C MET A 69 -4.11 -8.54 0.16
N GLN A 70 -5.36 -8.74 -0.26
CA GLN A 70 -6.52 -8.50 0.59
C GLN A 70 -6.47 -9.36 1.87
N GLN A 71 -6.18 -10.66 1.74
CA GLN A 71 -6.04 -11.56 2.89
C GLN A 71 -4.87 -11.17 3.79
N PHE A 72 -3.75 -10.73 3.21
CA PHE A 72 -2.61 -10.23 3.97
C PHE A 72 -2.99 -9.01 4.81
N LEU A 73 -3.65 -8.01 4.21
CA LEU A 73 -4.10 -6.83 4.95
C LEU A 73 -5.07 -7.20 6.08
N GLN A 74 -6.11 -7.99 5.76
CA GLN A 74 -7.16 -8.36 6.71
C GLN A 74 -6.64 -9.00 8.00
N LYS A 75 -5.54 -9.78 7.93
CA LYS A 75 -4.90 -10.39 9.12
C LYS A 75 -4.39 -9.37 10.14
N HIS A 76 -4.14 -8.14 9.70
CA HIS A 76 -3.53 -7.09 10.50
C HIS A 76 -4.51 -5.95 10.82
N LEU A 77 -5.73 -5.97 10.26
CA LEU A 77 -6.73 -4.95 10.52
C LEU A 77 -7.41 -5.16 11.88
N GLN A 78 -7.67 -4.05 12.56
CA GLN A 78 -8.51 -4.05 13.75
C GLN A 78 -9.99 -4.04 13.30
N PRO A 79 -10.85 -4.87 13.91
CA PRO A 79 -12.30 -4.83 13.67
C PRO A 79 -12.86 -3.42 13.93
N GLU A 80 -13.96 -3.08 13.24
CA GLU A 80 -14.71 -1.81 13.44
C GLU A 80 -13.88 -0.53 13.23
N THR A 81 -12.73 -0.63 12.57
CA THR A 81 -11.85 0.51 12.27
C THR A 81 -11.80 0.74 10.77
N ASP A 82 -12.02 1.98 10.34
CA ASP A 82 -11.85 2.37 8.93
C ASP A 82 -10.37 2.64 8.62
N TRP A 83 -9.90 2.12 7.49
CA TRP A 83 -8.52 2.23 7.03
C TRP A 83 -8.45 2.88 5.64
N TRP A 84 -7.64 3.94 5.52
CA TRP A 84 -7.33 4.50 4.21
C TRP A 84 -6.41 3.57 3.42
N LEU A 85 -6.81 3.36 2.16
CA LEU A 85 -6.08 2.67 1.11
C LEU A 85 -5.90 3.62 -0.06
N GLY A 86 -4.92 3.37 -0.91
CA GLY A 86 -4.64 4.17 -2.09
C GLY A 86 -5.77 4.07 -3.12
N LEU A 87 -5.98 5.15 -3.86
CA LEU A 87 -6.84 5.17 -5.04
C LEU A 87 -6.02 4.75 -6.27
N ALA A 88 -6.12 3.49 -6.68
CA ALA A 88 -5.52 3.08 -7.94
C ALA A 88 -6.33 3.73 -9.08
N PRO A 89 -5.69 4.30 -10.12
CA PRO A 89 -6.44 4.66 -11.33
C PRO A 89 -7.14 3.40 -11.83
N ALA A 90 -8.44 3.51 -12.10
CA ALA A 90 -9.20 2.39 -12.67
C ALA A 90 -8.42 1.89 -13.89
N ALA A 91 -7.94 0.65 -13.84
CA ALA A 91 -7.19 0.10 -14.96
C ALA A 91 -8.07 0.20 -16.21
N PRO A 92 -7.64 0.88 -17.29
CA PRO A 92 -8.47 1.06 -18.48
C PRO A 92 -8.81 -0.26 -19.20
N ASN A 93 -8.26 -1.40 -18.74
CA ASN A 93 -8.45 -2.73 -19.31
C ASN A 93 -9.36 -3.67 -18.49
N LEU A 94 -10.11 -3.19 -17.49
CA LEU A 94 -11.16 -4.00 -16.84
C LEU A 94 -12.58 -3.71 -17.37
N THR A 95 -12.72 -2.86 -18.39
CA THR A 95 -13.98 -2.66 -19.12
C THR A 95 -13.69 -2.40 -20.60
N LEU A 96 -13.44 -3.46 -21.37
CA LEU A 96 -13.89 -3.49 -22.76
C LEU A 96 -15.23 -4.22 -22.78
N ASP A 97 -16.27 -3.57 -22.24
CA ASP A 97 -17.52 -3.53 -22.98
C ASP A 97 -18.11 -2.12 -22.93
N SER A 98 -18.22 -1.61 -24.15
CA SER A 98 -18.96 -0.47 -24.66
C SER A 98 -19.99 0.16 -23.72
N THR A 99 -19.87 1.48 -23.58
CA THR A 99 -20.99 2.42 -23.49
C THR A 99 -22.03 2.19 -22.37
N SER A 100 -21.88 2.92 -21.26
CA SER A 100 -22.95 3.72 -20.64
C SER A 100 -22.39 4.47 -19.44
N THR A 101 -22.49 5.78 -19.49
CA THR A 101 -22.30 6.70 -18.37
C THR A 101 -23.27 6.38 -17.23
N GLU A 102 -22.84 5.72 -16.16
CA GLU A 102 -23.51 5.83 -14.85
C GLU A 102 -22.48 5.65 -13.71
N GLY A 103 -22.59 6.53 -12.72
CA GLY A 103 -21.55 6.80 -11.74
C GLY A 103 -21.24 5.63 -10.81
N PHE A 104 -19.95 5.38 -10.62
CA PHE A 104 -19.47 4.74 -9.41
C PHE A 104 -19.65 5.74 -8.27
N LYS A 105 -20.75 5.61 -7.54
CA LYS A 105 -20.87 6.18 -6.20
C LYS A 105 -19.72 5.61 -5.38
N ASN A 106 -18.72 6.44 -5.20
CA ASN A 106 -17.78 6.41 -4.10
C ASN A 106 -18.58 6.58 -2.80
N THR A 107 -19.23 5.50 -2.38
CA THR A 107 -19.65 5.33 -1.00
C THR A 107 -18.36 5.14 -0.21
N ALA A 108 -17.88 6.24 0.34
CA ALA A 108 -17.21 6.19 1.62
C ALA A 108 -18.14 5.45 2.58
N CYS A 109 -17.68 4.33 3.11
CA CYS A 109 -17.96 4.10 4.53
C CYS A 109 -17.07 5.08 5.30
#